data_AF-A0A917KZ78-F1
#
_entry.id   AF-A0A917KZ78-F1
#
_cell.length_a   1.000
_cell.length_b   1.000
_cell.length_c   1.000
_cell.angle_alpha   90.00
_cell.angle_beta   90.00
_cell.angle_gamma   90.00
#
_symmetry.space_group_name_H-M   'P 1'
#
loop_
_entity.id
_entity.type
_entity.pdbx_description
1 polymer ?
#
loop_
_entity_poly.entity_id
_entity_poly.type
_entity_poly.pdbx_seq_one_letter_code
_entity_poly.pdbx_strand_id
1 'polypeptide(L)'
;MSDLIRYEGGSSRAVARRSSRAMQEIQQRGELDLAQLINSGRQVEARAMVRRRLTEDGMTDVADVGQRARELARGDQFLASLLIPIVQEFAQTTARDIREFGRDF
;
A
#
# COMPACT_ATOMS: atom_id res chain seq x y z
N MET A 1 -21.66 43.18 18.48
CA MET A 1 -20.57 42.33 19.00
C MET A 1 -20.81 40.91 18.54
N SER A 2 -19.94 40.41 17.67
CA SER A 2 -19.40 39.03 17.63
C SER A 2 -18.78 38.78 16.27
N ASP A 3 -17.54 39.26 16.13
CA ASP A 3 -16.57 38.72 15.19
C ASP A 3 -16.20 37.31 15.63
N LEU A 4 -16.32 36.31 14.75
CA LEU A 4 -15.61 35.03 14.80
C LEU A 4 -15.95 34.18 13.55
N ILE A 5 -15.42 34.56 12.39
CA ILE A 5 -15.21 33.60 11.30
C ILE A 5 -13.71 33.32 11.26
N ARG A 6 -13.35 32.24 11.97
CA ARG A 6 -11.98 31.77 12.16
C ARG A 6 -11.55 30.96 10.93
N TYR A 7 -10.40 31.35 10.40
CA TYR A 7 -9.59 30.68 9.37
C TYR A 7 -9.43 29.16 9.62
N GLU A 8 -10.00 28.30 8.77
CA GLU A 8 -9.73 26.84 8.77
C GLU A 8 -9.31 26.27 7.39
N GLY A 9 -8.74 27.10 6.51
CA GLY A 9 -8.25 26.64 5.19
C GLY A 9 -6.75 26.29 5.12
N GLY A 10 -5.95 26.70 6.10
CA GLY A 10 -4.47 26.69 6.01
C GLY A 10 -3.77 25.44 6.56
N SER A 11 -4.39 24.73 7.51
CA SER A 11 -3.74 23.65 8.26
C SER A 11 -3.59 22.35 7.44
N SER A 12 -4.64 21.98 6.69
CA SER A 12 -4.70 20.67 6.02
C SER A 12 -3.65 20.51 4.90
N ARG A 13 -3.33 21.58 4.16
CA ARG A 13 -2.30 21.55 3.08
C ARG A 13 -0.88 21.50 3.63
N ALA A 14 -0.61 22.12 4.78
CA ALA A 14 0.70 22.09 5.41
C ALA A 14 1.00 20.71 6.03
N VAL A 15 -0.01 20.10 6.65
CA VAL A 15 0.08 18.73 7.21
C VAL A 15 0.27 17.69 6.09
N ALA A 16 -0.48 17.79 4.99
CA ALA A 16 -0.33 16.90 3.82
C ALA A 16 1.04 17.02 3.13
N ARG A 17 1.62 18.23 3.07
CA ARG A 17 2.98 18.42 2.54
C ARG A 17 4.06 17.86 3.48
N ARG A 18 3.87 17.97 4.80
CA ARG A 18 4.77 17.38 5.79
C ARG A 18 4.72 15.85 5.75
N SER A 19 3.54 15.26 5.63
CA SER A 19 3.40 13.80 5.51
C SER A 19 4.02 13.28 4.21
N SER A 20 3.88 14.02 3.11
CA SER A 20 4.52 13.66 1.83
C SER A 20 6.05 13.70 1.89
N ARG A 21 6.65 14.69 2.55
CA ARG A 21 8.12 14.74 2.75
C ARG A 21 8.62 13.64 3.68
N ALA A 22 7.90 13.36 4.76
CA ALA A 22 8.25 12.28 5.69
C ALA A 22 8.17 10.90 5.02
N MET A 23 7.15 10.67 4.19
CA MET A 23 7.02 9.45 3.38
C MET A 23 8.18 9.29 2.39
N GLN A 24 8.57 10.37 1.70
CA GLN A 24 9.74 10.35 0.81
C GLN A 24 11.04 10.04 1.56
N GLU A 25 11.21 10.61 2.76
CA GLU A 25 12.41 10.36 3.56
C GLU A 25 12.47 8.92 4.08
N ILE A 26 11.34 8.33 4.49
CA ILE A 26 11.24 6.92 4.87
C ILE A 26 11.56 6.02 3.67
N GLN A 27 11.03 6.36 2.49
CA GLN A 27 11.28 5.59 1.27
C GLN A 27 12.76 5.64 0.87
N GLN A 28 13.39 6.81 0.90
CA GLN A 28 14.82 6.97 0.61
C GLN A 28 15.69 6.17 1.60
N ARG A 29 15.35 6.16 2.89
CA ARG A 29 16.08 5.34 3.88
C ARG A 29 15.94 3.85 3.58
N GLY A 30 14.74 3.39 3.23
CA GLY A 30 14.52 1.99 2.85
C GLY A 30 15.31 1.56 1.61
N GLU A 31 15.48 2.46 0.63
CA GLU A 31 16.30 2.20 -0.56
C GLU A 31 17.80 2.11 -0.24
N LEU A 32 18.29 2.97 0.64
CA LEU A 32 19.68 2.93 1.11
C LEU A 32 19.97 1.67 1.93
N ASP A 33 19.06 1.26 2.81
CA ASP A 33 19.20 0.04 3.61
C ASP A 33 19.22 -1.20 2.71
N LEU A 34 18.34 -1.26 1.70
CA LEU A 34 18.34 -2.35 0.72
C LEU A 34 19.67 -2.40 -0.06
N ALA A 35 20.17 -1.24 -0.52
CA ALA A 35 21.44 -1.15 -1.23
C ALA A 35 22.62 -1.62 -0.35
N GLN A 36 22.61 -1.28 0.93
CA GLN A 36 23.62 -1.75 1.89
C GLN A 36 23.56 -3.28 2.09
N LEU A 37 22.36 -3.86 2.21
CA LEU A 37 22.19 -5.30 2.34
C LEU A 37 22.71 -6.06 1.11
N ILE A 38 22.41 -5.55 -0.09
CA ILE A 38 22.92 -6.13 -1.35
C ILE A 38 24.45 -6.04 -1.41
N ASN A 39 25.02 -4.86 -1.14
CA ASN A 39 26.47 -4.63 -1.21
C ASN A 39 27.27 -5.39 -0.14
N SER A 40 26.64 -5.75 0.99
CA SER A 40 27.26 -6.55 2.06
C SER A 40 27.11 -8.07 1.85
N GLY A 41 26.52 -8.51 0.74
CA GLY A 41 26.28 -9.93 0.47
C GLY A 41 25.17 -10.55 1.31
N ARG A 42 24.38 -9.74 2.04
CA ARG A 42 23.25 -10.15 2.88
C ARG A 42 21.98 -10.36 2.07
N GLN A 43 22.08 -11.27 1.10
CA GLN A 43 21.03 -11.53 0.10
C GLN A 43 19.73 -12.05 0.74
N VAL A 44 19.81 -12.80 1.85
CA VAL A 44 18.64 -13.32 2.55
C VAL A 44 17.83 -12.18 3.18
N GLU A 45 18.50 -11.25 3.84
CA GLU A 45 17.86 -10.09 4.48
C GLU A 45 17.36 -9.08 3.45
N ALA A 46 18.10 -8.87 2.36
CA ALA A 46 17.63 -8.06 1.24
C ALA A 46 16.33 -8.64 0.64
N ARG A 47 16.28 -9.95 0.40
CA ARG A 47 15.07 -10.65 -0.08
C ARG A 47 13.91 -10.54 0.92
N ALA A 48 14.18 -10.69 2.22
CA ALA A 48 13.16 -10.54 3.26
C ALA A 48 12.58 -9.12 3.30
N MET A 49 13.43 -8.10 3.17
CA MET A 49 13.02 -6.70 3.12
C MET A 49 12.13 -6.41 1.90
N VAL A 50 12.51 -6.89 0.71
CA VAL A 50 11.70 -6.72 -0.50
C VAL A 50 10.37 -7.47 -0.38
N ARG A 51 10.37 -8.71 0.10
CA ARG A 51 9.14 -9.48 0.29
C ARG A 51 8.17 -8.83 1.27
N ARG A 52 8.70 -8.24 2.35
CA ARG A 52 7.90 -7.46 3.29
C ARG A 52 7.25 -6.26 2.59
N ARG A 53 8.00 -5.49 1.80
CA ARG A 53 7.47 -4.35 1.06
C ARG A 53 6.38 -4.77 0.07
N LEU A 54 6.63 -5.83 -0.72
CA LEU A 54 5.62 -6.40 -1.62
C LEU A 54 4.36 -6.86 -0.87
N THR A 55 4.50 -7.34 0.36
CA THR A 55 3.35 -7.71 1.21
C THR A 55 2.55 -6.49 1.64
N GLU A 56 3.22 -5.44 2.11
CA GLU A 56 2.57 -4.20 2.55
C GLU A 56 1.83 -3.53 1.38
N ASP A 57 2.47 -3.42 0.22
CA ASP A 57 1.89 -2.86 -1.00
C ASP A 57 0.74 -3.74 -1.52
N GLY A 58 0.97 -5.05 -1.67
CA GLY A 58 -0.04 -5.98 -2.16
C GLY A 58 -1.26 -6.08 -1.26
N MET A 59 -1.11 -5.92 0.07
CA MET A 59 -2.25 -5.91 0.97
C MET A 59 -3.07 -4.63 0.90
N THR A 60 -2.41 -3.51 0.60
CA THR A 60 -3.09 -2.24 0.30
C THR A 60 -3.91 -2.37 -0.98
N ASP A 61 -3.33 -2.94 -2.04
CA ASP A 61 -4.04 -3.16 -3.31
C ASP A 61 -5.26 -4.08 -3.16
N VAL A 62 -5.13 -5.17 -2.40
CA VAL A 62 -6.25 -6.08 -2.12
C VAL A 62 -7.39 -5.36 -1.39
N ALA A 63 -7.06 -4.51 -0.41
CA ALA A 63 -8.05 -3.73 0.31
C ALA A 63 -8.76 -2.73 -0.62
N ASP A 64 -7.99 -2.04 -1.48
CA ASP A 64 -8.51 -1.08 -2.45
C ASP A 64 -9.42 -1.73 -3.49
N VAL A 65 -9.02 -2.88 -4.03
CA VAL A 65 -9.84 -3.66 -4.98
C VAL A 65 -11.13 -4.14 -4.30
N GLY A 66 -11.06 -4.63 -3.06
CA GLY A 66 -12.24 -5.01 -2.29
C GLY A 66 -13.17 -3.83 -2.01
N GLN A 67 -12.63 -2.64 -1.74
CA GLN A 67 -13.40 -1.42 -1.57
C GLN A 67 -14.10 -1.01 -2.88
N ARG A 68 -13.38 -0.99 -3.99
CA ARG A 68 -13.93 -0.69 -5.32
C ARG A 68 -15.04 -1.67 -5.72
N ALA A 69 -14.87 -2.95 -5.42
CA ALA A 69 -15.90 -3.96 -5.67
C ALA A 69 -17.19 -3.67 -4.87
N ARG A 70 -17.07 -3.29 -3.59
CA ARG A 70 -18.22 -2.87 -2.78
C ARG A 70 -18.90 -1.61 -3.33
N GLU A 71 -18.11 -0.63 -3.75
CA GLU A 71 -18.61 0.62 -4.36
C GLU A 71 -19.30 0.38 -5.71
N LEU A 72 -18.82 -0.56 -6.51
CA LEU A 72 -19.45 -0.96 -7.78
C LEU A 72 -20.74 -1.72 -7.55
N ALA A 73 -20.77 -2.63 -6.57
CA ALA A 73 -21.98 -3.37 -6.22
C ALA A 73 -23.08 -2.46 -5.70
N ARG A 74 -22.75 -1.36 -5.00
CA ARG A 74 -23.72 -0.41 -4.41
C ARG A 74 -24.81 -1.08 -3.57
N GLY A 75 -24.49 -2.20 -2.93
CA GLY A 75 -25.45 -2.99 -2.14
C GLY A 75 -26.32 -3.98 -2.94
N ASP A 76 -26.14 -4.07 -4.26
CA ASP A 76 -26.77 -5.10 -5.10
C ASP A 76 -26.11 -6.46 -4.84
N GLN A 77 -26.91 -7.43 -4.38
CA GLN A 77 -26.44 -8.76 -4.01
C GLN A 77 -26.05 -9.61 -5.22
N PHE A 78 -26.68 -9.41 -6.39
CA PHE A 78 -26.33 -10.10 -7.62
C PHE A 78 -24.99 -9.59 -8.16
N LEU A 79 -24.78 -8.27 -8.18
CA LEU A 79 -23.48 -7.72 -8.57
C LEU A 79 -22.37 -8.12 -7.58
N ALA A 80 -22.67 -8.13 -6.27
CA ALA A 80 -21.73 -8.59 -5.27
C ALA A 80 -21.33 -10.05 -5.49
N SER A 81 -22.27 -10.95 -5.84
CA SER A 81 -21.95 -12.37 -6.09
C SER A 81 -21.06 -12.59 -7.32
N LEU A 82 -21.12 -11.69 -8.31
CA LEU A 82 -20.22 -11.70 -9.47
C LEU A 82 -18.84 -11.12 -9.15
N LEU A 83 -18.76 -10.10 -8.29
CA LEU A 83 -17.51 -9.40 -7.97
C LEU A 83 -16.68 -10.12 -6.91
N ILE A 84 -17.30 -10.80 -5.94
CA ILE A 84 -16.61 -11.51 -4.87
C ILE A 84 -15.55 -12.49 -5.40
N PRO A 85 -15.85 -13.39 -6.37
CA PRO A 85 -14.86 -14.31 -6.92
C PRO A 85 -13.65 -13.61 -7.54
N ILE A 86 -13.88 -12.50 -8.24
CA ILE A 86 -12.81 -11.72 -8.91
C ILE A 86 -11.86 -11.12 -7.86
N VAL A 87 -12.41 -10.53 -6.79
CA VAL A 87 -11.60 -9.98 -5.68
C VAL A 87 -10.82 -11.09 -4.98
N GLN A 88 -11.44 -12.26 -4.79
CA GLN A 88 -10.78 -13.41 -4.18
C GLN A 88 -9.64 -13.96 -5.04
N GLU A 89 -9.84 -14.08 -6.35
CA GLU A 89 -8.82 -14.51 -7.30
C GLU A 89 -7.63 -13.54 -7.33
N PHE A 90 -7.91 -12.23 -7.36
CA PHE A 90 -6.88 -11.20 -7.26
C PHE A 90 -6.05 -11.38 -5.98
N ALA A 91 -6.70 -11.43 -4.81
CA ALA A 91 -6.01 -11.60 -3.54
C ALA A 91 -5.18 -12.89 -3.46
N GLN A 92 -5.69 -14.01 -3.99
CA GLN A 92 -4.96 -15.27 -4.03
C GLN A 92 -3.73 -15.21 -4.95
N THR A 93 -3.85 -14.53 -6.09
CA THR A 93 -2.77 -14.36 -7.06
C THR A 93 -1.69 -13.46 -6.48
N THR A 94 -2.05 -12.29 -5.92
CA THR A 94 -1.11 -11.40 -5.22
C THR A 94 -0.36 -12.14 -4.11
N ALA A 95 -1.07 -12.93 -3.29
CA ALA A 95 -0.46 -13.71 -2.22
C ALA A 95 0.44 -14.85 -2.74
N ARG A 96 0.16 -15.41 -3.92
CA ARG A 96 1.04 -16.38 -4.58
C ARG A 96 2.32 -15.69 -5.06
N ASP A 97 2.19 -14.59 -5.78
CA ASP A 97 3.31 -13.85 -6.36
C ASP A 97 4.30 -13.37 -5.28
N ILE A 98 3.78 -12.84 -4.16
CA ILE A 98 4.61 -12.44 -3.00
C ILE A 98 5.36 -13.64 -2.41
N ARG A 99 4.72 -14.81 -2.30
CA ARG A 99 5.34 -16.02 -1.75
C ARG A 99 6.38 -16.63 -2.68
N GLU A 100 6.14 -16.54 -3.99
CA GLU A 100 7.02 -17.05 -5.03
C GLU A 100 8.15 -16.07 -5.37
N PHE A 101 8.07 -14.82 -4.91
CA PHE A 101 9.13 -13.84 -5.06
C PHE A 101 10.47 -14.35 -4.50
N GLY A 102 11.43 -14.55 -5.40
CA GLY A 102 12.80 -14.97 -5.05
C GLY A 102 12.98 -16.46 -4.81
N ARG A 103 12.03 -17.32 -5.24
CA ARG A 103 12.13 -18.80 -5.10
C ARG A 103 13.10 -19.44 -6.11
N ASP A 104 13.32 -18.81 -7.26
CA ASP A 104 14.12 -19.33 -8.39
C ASP A 104 15.45 -18.59 -8.61
N PHE A 105 15.91 -17.80 -7.63
CA PHE A 105 17.14 -17.01 -7.68
C PHE A 105 18.18 -17.44 -6.66
#